data_AF-A0A8J3K6N7-F1
#
_entry.id   AF-A0A8J3K6N7-F1
#
_cell.length_a   1.000
_cell.length_b   1.000
_cell.length_c   1.000
_cell.angle_alpha   90.00
_cell.angle_beta   90.00
_cell.angle_gamma   90.00
#
_symmetry.space_group_name_H-M   'P 1'
#
loop_
_entity.id
_entity.type
_entity.pdbx_description
1 polymer ?
#
loop_
_entity_poly.entity_id
_entity_poly.type
_entity_poly.pdbx_seq_one_letter_code
_entity_poly.pdbx_strand_id
1 'polypeptide(L)'
;MTEAAAASETADVPRRRGSAVFAALIGAGAGVAVAASWGACATAVGALAGALLLGAVDVLARAQQRPDEIPALWSRIAMSAAVAAPCGWALGALGANSLLVGVITGGVAGLLGIRPHKVVLGPLVGAALGWAMAGVPAAIVAAVAVAAFRVLSALLFRDPQVSLLAERVDPARLPFVVPLAARTRYVGTGYVADLATELRGDYRPDTPDVGIVASLDELTGPGFDPAGVDPLVREFYEHTTRFTLDIEPRWRTWVRPGYLLYRNLVARPLGQANVPMNQRETQRGVRSRIDTVSRDGTITVRGWIRSFADTDEPIYVGVYTTYRHDGRGYVSVGFPLPQASFTATLEPQARPGGGLILTSRSKLDQPGHYLSLVDPRDGRLTTAAVHGFAEDLDVYTQDGQLRAEHAFRVFGLPFLVLHYRMHRKPSR
;
A
#
# COMPACT_ATOMS: atom_id res chain seq x y z
N MET A 1 19.20 32.94 -12.94
CA MET A 1 18.83 32.07 -11.80
C MET A 1 18.06 32.84 -10.69
N THR A 2 17.50 34.02 -10.98
CA THR A 2 17.14 34.99 -9.91
C THR A 2 15.66 35.39 -9.90
N GLU A 3 14.92 35.16 -11.00
CA GLU A 3 13.50 35.54 -11.11
C GLU A 3 12.54 34.40 -10.69
N ALA A 4 12.85 33.15 -11.04
CA ALA A 4 12.04 31.99 -10.67
C ALA A 4 12.11 31.68 -9.16
N ALA A 5 13.25 31.95 -8.52
CA ALA A 5 13.40 31.82 -7.07
C ALA A 5 12.57 32.87 -6.32
N ALA A 6 12.58 34.13 -6.76
CA ALA A 6 11.79 35.21 -6.17
C ALA A 6 10.27 35.02 -6.37
N ALA A 7 9.84 34.48 -7.52
CA ALA A 7 8.44 34.17 -7.77
C ALA A 7 7.94 32.98 -6.93
N SER A 8 8.78 31.97 -6.69
CA SER A 8 8.50 30.87 -5.75
C SER A 8 8.40 31.35 -4.31
N GLU A 9 9.28 32.27 -3.91
CA GLU A 9 9.35 32.80 -2.55
C GLU A 9 8.13 33.68 -2.20
N THR A 10 7.66 34.48 -3.15
CA THR A 10 6.47 35.35 -2.98
C THR A 10 5.14 34.59 -2.97
N ALA A 11 5.03 33.45 -3.68
CA ALA A 11 3.85 32.59 -3.63
C ALA A 11 3.72 31.78 -2.32
N ASP A 12 4.84 31.54 -1.63
CA ASP A 12 4.87 30.70 -0.42
C ASP A 12 4.55 31.50 0.87
N VAL A 13 4.80 32.82 0.88
CA VAL A 13 4.53 33.69 2.04
C VAL A 13 3.05 33.74 2.46
N PRO A 14 2.06 33.91 1.56
CA PRO A 14 0.64 33.89 1.94
C PRO A 14 0.22 32.52 2.49
N ARG A 15 0.78 31.45 1.92
CA ARG A 15 0.48 30.06 2.29
C ARG A 15 1.04 29.71 3.68
N ARG A 16 2.24 30.21 4.01
CA ARG A 16 2.85 30.12 5.35
C ARG A 16 2.12 30.95 6.41
N ARG A 17 1.61 32.13 6.06
CA ARG A 17 0.77 32.93 6.98
C ARG A 17 -0.56 32.25 7.27
N GLY A 18 -1.20 31.67 6.25
CA GLY A 18 -2.44 30.90 6.41
C GLY A 18 -2.26 29.68 7.32
N SER A 19 -1.14 28.96 7.20
CA SER A 19 -0.87 27.80 8.06
C SER A 19 -0.63 28.17 9.52
N ALA A 20 0.11 29.26 9.77
CA ALA A 20 0.40 29.72 11.13
C ALA A 20 -0.87 30.20 11.86
N VAL A 21 -1.78 30.89 11.17
CA VAL A 21 -3.08 31.30 11.72
C VAL A 21 -3.92 30.08 12.07
N PHE A 22 -3.98 29.09 11.18
CA PHE A 22 -4.71 27.85 11.44
C PHE A 22 -4.14 27.08 12.63
N ALA A 23 -2.81 27.00 12.73
CA ALA A 23 -2.13 26.41 13.88
C ALA A 23 -2.43 27.17 15.17
N ALA A 24 -2.42 28.51 15.14
CA ALA A 24 -2.79 29.32 16.30
C ALA A 24 -4.24 29.09 16.75
N LEU A 25 -5.19 28.92 15.82
CA LEU A 25 -6.59 28.61 16.15
C LEU A 25 -6.73 27.24 16.83
N ILE A 26 -6.06 26.21 16.31
CA ILE A 26 -6.02 24.88 16.96
C ILE A 26 -5.40 24.99 18.35
N GLY A 27 -4.30 25.74 18.47
CA GLY A 27 -3.62 25.98 19.73
C GLY A 27 -4.52 26.67 20.75
N ALA A 28 -5.28 27.67 20.33
CA ALA A 28 -6.24 28.36 21.18
C ALA A 28 -7.31 27.40 21.71
N GLY A 29 -7.90 26.58 20.85
CA GLY A 29 -8.90 25.57 21.24
C GLY A 29 -8.34 24.55 22.23
N ALA A 30 -7.11 24.08 21.99
CA ALA A 30 -6.41 23.18 22.92
C ALA A 30 -6.16 23.84 24.29
N GLY A 31 -5.71 25.09 24.28
CA GLY A 31 -5.46 25.88 25.49
C GLY A 31 -6.73 26.12 26.32
N VAL A 32 -7.85 26.44 25.66
CA VAL A 32 -9.18 26.53 26.30
C VAL A 32 -9.55 25.19 26.94
N ALA A 33 -9.45 24.09 26.19
CA ALA A 33 -9.83 22.76 26.66
C ALA A 33 -9.02 22.33 27.89
N VAL A 34 -7.72 22.60 27.90
CA VAL A 34 -6.82 22.30 29.02
C VAL A 34 -7.15 23.16 30.25
N ALA A 35 -7.40 24.45 30.06
CA ALA A 35 -7.56 25.38 31.17
C ALA A 35 -9.00 25.55 31.67
N ALA A 36 -9.99 24.95 31.00
CA ALA A 36 -11.42 25.10 31.31
C ALA A 36 -11.77 24.79 32.78
N SER A 37 -11.07 23.84 33.40
CA SER A 37 -11.33 23.44 34.79
C SER A 37 -10.88 24.46 35.85
N TRP A 38 -10.09 25.47 35.47
CA TRP A 38 -9.51 26.46 36.39
C TRP A 38 -10.15 27.85 36.29
N GLY A 39 -11.31 27.96 35.63
CA GLY A 39 -12.10 29.18 35.53
C GLY A 39 -11.78 30.07 34.34
N ALA A 40 -12.55 31.16 34.20
CA ALA A 40 -12.56 31.99 33.00
C ALA A 40 -11.22 32.69 32.71
N CYS A 41 -10.54 33.20 33.75
CA CYS A 41 -9.24 33.85 33.58
C CYS A 41 -8.17 32.87 33.08
N ALA A 42 -8.08 31.68 33.70
CA ALA A 42 -7.17 30.62 33.25
C ALA A 42 -7.51 30.16 31.82
N THR A 43 -8.79 30.12 31.46
CA THR A 43 -9.24 29.76 30.11
C THR A 43 -8.78 30.77 29.06
N ALA A 44 -8.91 32.07 29.32
CA ALA A 44 -8.43 33.12 28.42
C ALA A 44 -6.90 33.10 28.27
N VAL A 45 -6.18 32.94 29.39
CA VAL A 45 -4.72 32.79 29.36
C VAL A 45 -4.30 31.53 28.60
N GLY A 46 -4.99 30.41 28.84
CA GLY A 46 -4.77 29.14 28.13
C GLY A 46 -4.96 29.29 26.63
N ALA A 47 -6.02 29.96 26.19
CA ALA A 47 -6.28 30.23 24.77
C ALA A 47 -5.13 31.01 24.12
N LEU A 48 -4.68 32.10 24.76
CA LEU A 48 -3.57 32.91 24.26
C LEU A 48 -2.26 32.12 24.23
N ALA A 49 -1.93 31.43 25.32
CA ALA A 49 -0.71 30.63 25.42
C ALA A 49 -0.69 29.50 24.38
N GLY A 50 -1.80 28.79 24.21
CA GLY A 50 -1.92 27.73 23.22
C GLY A 50 -1.80 28.25 21.79
N ALA A 51 -2.42 29.39 21.48
CA ALA A 51 -2.31 30.03 20.17
C ALA A 51 -0.88 30.44 19.83
N LEU A 52 -0.20 31.10 20.79
CA LEU A 52 1.20 31.51 20.63
C LEU A 52 2.13 30.32 20.47
N LEU A 53 1.97 29.29 21.31
CA LEU A 53 2.79 28.08 21.27
C LEU A 53 2.65 27.37 19.92
N LEU A 54 1.44 27.05 19.50
CA LEU A 54 1.24 26.24 18.29
C LEU A 54 1.50 27.04 17.01
N GLY A 55 1.22 28.35 17.02
CA GLY A 55 1.63 29.26 15.96
C GLY A 55 3.16 29.32 15.82
N ALA A 56 3.90 29.45 16.92
CA ALA A 56 5.36 29.44 16.91
C ALA A 56 5.92 28.08 16.45
N VAL A 57 5.31 26.98 16.89
CA VAL A 57 5.65 25.61 16.45
C VAL A 57 5.50 25.47 14.94
N ASP A 58 4.39 25.93 14.33
CA ASP A 58 4.22 25.86 12.87
C ASP A 58 5.24 26.76 12.17
N VAL A 59 5.39 28.03 12.59
CA VAL A 59 6.35 28.96 11.98
C VAL A 59 7.77 28.39 11.98
N LEU A 60 8.24 27.87 13.11
CA LEU A 60 9.56 27.29 13.24
C LEU A 60 9.71 26.02 12.38
N ALA A 61 8.68 25.16 12.35
CA ALA A 61 8.70 23.97 11.51
C ALA A 61 8.72 24.32 10.00
N ARG A 62 7.97 25.34 9.58
CA ARG A 62 7.95 25.82 8.19
C ARG A 62 9.24 26.53 7.80
N ALA A 63 9.87 27.25 8.72
CA ALA A 63 11.16 27.88 8.47
C ALA A 63 12.27 26.86 8.19
N GLN A 64 12.18 25.66 8.78
CA GLN A 64 13.12 24.56 8.58
C GLN A 64 12.73 23.60 7.45
N GLN A 65 11.52 23.73 6.90
CA GLN A 65 10.97 22.80 5.91
C GLN A 65 11.58 23.07 4.53
N ARG A 66 12.09 22.01 3.88
CA ARG A 66 12.53 22.08 2.48
C ARG A 66 11.34 21.97 1.52
N PRO A 67 11.48 22.42 0.25
CA PRO A 67 10.48 22.18 -0.78
C PRO A 67 10.09 20.68 -0.83
N ASP A 68 8.79 20.41 -0.95
CA ASP A 68 8.19 19.07 -1.09
C ASP A 68 8.36 18.11 0.10
N GLU A 69 8.93 18.56 1.22
CA GLU A 69 8.93 17.81 2.47
C GLU A 69 7.64 18.05 3.26
N ILE A 70 7.29 17.14 4.17
CA ILE A 70 6.25 17.40 5.18
C ILE A 70 6.85 18.08 6.42
N PRO A 71 6.06 18.82 7.23
CA PRO A 71 6.56 19.42 8.46
C PRO A 71 7.28 18.42 9.38
N ALA A 72 8.26 18.94 10.11
CA ALA A 72 9.07 18.18 11.04
C ALA A 72 8.21 17.33 12.00
N LEU A 73 8.71 16.16 12.39
CA LEU A 73 7.94 15.22 13.21
C LEU A 73 7.46 15.85 14.53
N TRP A 74 8.32 16.62 15.21
CA TRP A 74 7.99 17.24 16.49
C TRP A 74 6.80 18.21 16.39
N SER A 75 6.69 18.97 15.29
CA SER A 75 5.57 19.90 15.10
C SER A 75 4.27 19.16 14.80
N ARG A 76 4.34 18.06 14.04
CA ARG A 76 3.20 17.18 13.80
C ARG A 76 2.71 16.48 15.08
N ILE A 77 3.63 16.11 15.98
CA ILE A 77 3.28 15.55 17.30
C ILE A 77 2.57 16.60 18.15
N ALA A 78 3.11 17.82 18.23
CA ALA A 78 2.49 18.93 18.96
C ALA A 78 1.08 19.25 18.41
N MET A 79 0.93 19.32 17.09
CA MET A 79 -0.36 19.51 16.43
C MET A 79 -1.36 18.39 16.77
N SER A 80 -0.93 17.13 16.73
CA SER A 80 -1.79 15.97 17.06
C SER A 80 -2.26 16.02 18.52
N ALA A 81 -1.38 16.40 19.43
CA ALA A 81 -1.69 16.55 20.85
C ALA A 81 -2.68 17.70 21.10
N ALA A 82 -2.49 18.84 20.42
CA ALA A 82 -3.39 19.99 20.50
C ALA A 82 -4.80 19.65 19.99
N VAL A 83 -4.91 18.93 18.87
CA VAL A 83 -6.21 18.44 18.36
C VAL A 83 -6.88 17.46 19.33
N ALA A 84 -6.11 16.65 20.06
CA ALA A 84 -6.66 15.69 21.01
C ALA A 84 -7.22 16.33 22.29
N ALA A 85 -6.70 17.50 22.71
CA ALA A 85 -7.12 18.15 23.95
C ALA A 85 -8.62 18.49 24.01
N PRO A 86 -9.23 19.16 23.00
CA PRO A 86 -10.68 19.39 22.98
C PRO A 86 -11.51 18.12 23.00
N CYS A 87 -11.08 17.06 22.30
CA CYS A 87 -11.75 15.76 22.34
C CYS A 87 -11.70 15.15 23.75
N GLY A 88 -10.55 15.24 24.43
CA GLY A 88 -10.40 14.81 25.81
C GLY A 88 -11.32 15.58 26.77
N TRP A 89 -11.39 16.91 26.62
CA TRP A 89 -12.31 17.74 27.40
C TRP A 89 -13.76 17.31 27.21
N ALA A 90 -14.19 17.09 25.96
CA ALA A 90 -15.54 16.64 25.65
C ALA A 90 -15.86 15.26 26.27
N LEU A 91 -14.91 14.31 26.21
CA LEU A 91 -15.07 13.00 26.87
C LEU A 91 -15.19 13.13 28.39
N GLY A 92 -14.39 14.01 29.00
CA GLY A 92 -14.49 14.31 30.43
C GLY A 92 -15.84 14.93 30.82
N ALA A 93 -16.37 15.84 29.99
CA ALA A 93 -17.69 16.43 30.18
C ALA A 93 -18.83 15.40 30.09
N LEU A 94 -18.62 14.31 29.36
CA LEU A 94 -19.53 13.15 29.29
C LEU A 94 -19.35 12.16 30.46
N GLY A 95 -18.48 12.46 31.43
CA GLY A 95 -18.25 11.63 32.62
C GLY A 95 -17.16 10.58 32.47
N ALA A 96 -16.36 10.59 31.39
CA ALA A 96 -15.25 9.66 31.23
C ALA A 96 -14.12 9.97 32.23
N ASN A 97 -13.66 8.95 32.96
CA ASN A 97 -12.48 9.07 33.84
C ASN A 97 -11.16 9.10 33.03
N SER A 98 -10.06 9.47 33.69
CA SER A 98 -8.73 9.59 33.05
C SER A 98 -8.29 8.31 32.32
N LEU A 99 -8.58 7.14 32.90
CA LEU A 99 -8.28 5.85 32.26
C LEU A 99 -9.03 5.68 30.93
N LEU A 100 -10.34 5.90 30.94
CA LEU A 100 -11.17 5.74 29.74
C LEU A 100 -10.80 6.76 28.65
N VAL A 101 -10.54 8.01 29.04
CA VAL A 101 -10.06 9.05 28.11
C VAL A 101 -8.74 8.65 27.47
N GLY A 102 -7.78 8.17 28.28
CA GLY A 102 -6.49 7.68 27.79
C GLY A 102 -6.65 6.51 26.82
N VAL A 103 -7.44 5.49 27.16
CA VAL A 103 -7.71 4.33 26.29
C VAL A 103 -8.32 4.75 24.96
N ILE A 104 -9.35 5.61 24.97
CA ILE A 104 -10.04 6.05 23.74
C ILE A 104 -9.10 6.84 22.85
N THR A 105 -8.42 7.85 23.40
CA THR A 105 -7.56 8.75 22.62
C THR A 105 -6.31 8.04 22.10
N GLY A 106 -5.70 7.19 22.94
CA GLY A 106 -4.63 6.27 22.52
C GLY A 106 -5.10 5.30 21.43
N GLY A 107 -6.32 4.75 21.55
CA GLY A 107 -6.93 3.87 20.55
C GLY A 107 -7.12 4.55 19.20
N VAL A 108 -7.70 5.75 19.18
CA VAL A 108 -7.86 6.55 17.95
C VAL A 108 -6.51 6.85 17.31
N ALA A 109 -5.52 7.28 18.10
CA ALA A 109 -4.17 7.55 17.59
C ALA A 109 -3.50 6.28 17.04
N GLY A 110 -3.71 5.14 17.70
CA GLY A 110 -3.27 3.81 17.26
C GLY A 110 -3.87 3.41 15.92
N LEU A 111 -5.19 3.55 15.77
CA LEU A 111 -5.95 3.26 14.56
C LEU A 111 -5.46 4.08 13.35
N LEU A 112 -5.23 5.37 13.54
CA LEU A 112 -4.67 6.26 12.51
C LEU A 112 -3.24 5.87 12.09
N GLY A 113 -2.55 5.04 12.89
CA GLY A 113 -1.23 4.50 12.57
C GLY A 113 -1.23 3.39 11.51
N ILE A 114 -2.39 2.81 11.18
CA ILE A 114 -2.66 1.74 10.20
C ILE A 114 -1.95 0.39 10.49
N ARG A 115 -0.74 0.39 11.07
CA ARG A 115 -0.02 -0.84 11.44
C ARG A 115 -0.70 -1.54 12.62
N PRO A 116 -0.94 -2.86 12.58
CA PRO A 116 -1.53 -3.62 13.69
C PRO A 116 -0.82 -3.39 15.02
N HIS A 117 0.52 -3.37 15.02
CA HIS A 117 1.31 -3.07 16.21
C HIS A 117 0.99 -1.70 16.83
N LYS A 118 0.72 -0.68 16.00
CA LYS A 118 0.34 0.66 16.46
C LYS A 118 -1.09 0.70 16.99
N VAL A 119 -2.00 -0.05 16.36
CA VAL A 119 -3.40 -0.21 16.79
C VAL A 119 -3.46 -0.80 18.20
N VAL A 120 -2.61 -1.78 18.51
CA VAL A 120 -2.53 -2.38 19.85
C VAL A 120 -1.78 -1.48 20.84
N LEU A 121 -0.67 -0.86 20.41
CA LEU A 121 0.14 -0.01 21.29
C LEU A 121 -0.63 1.22 21.78
N GLY A 122 -1.47 1.82 20.93
CA GLY A 122 -2.24 3.03 21.23
C GLY A 122 -3.05 2.93 22.53
N PRO A 123 -4.02 2.01 22.63
CA PRO A 123 -4.80 1.79 23.85
C PRO A 123 -3.95 1.44 25.06
N LEU A 124 -2.85 0.69 24.90
CA LEU A 124 -1.98 0.30 26.02
C LEU A 124 -1.24 1.50 26.62
N VAL A 125 -0.64 2.34 25.76
CA VAL A 125 -0.01 3.60 26.18
C VAL A 125 -1.04 4.53 26.80
N GLY A 126 -2.21 4.63 26.16
CA GLY A 126 -3.34 5.41 26.66
C GLY A 126 -3.81 4.95 28.05
N ALA A 127 -3.94 3.64 28.27
CA ALA A 127 -4.34 3.06 29.55
C ALA A 127 -3.31 3.35 30.65
N ALA A 128 -2.03 3.14 30.36
CA ALA A 128 -0.95 3.38 31.31
C ALA A 128 -0.91 4.86 31.75
N LEU A 129 -1.01 5.79 30.80
CA LEU A 129 -1.02 7.23 31.10
C LEU A 129 -2.31 7.66 31.79
N GLY A 130 -3.46 7.17 31.33
CA GLY A 130 -4.75 7.46 31.95
C GLY A 130 -4.83 6.98 33.41
N TRP A 131 -4.22 5.82 33.72
CA TRP A 131 -4.08 5.32 35.09
C TRP A 131 -3.11 6.17 35.92
N ALA A 132 -1.91 6.48 35.38
CA ALA A 132 -0.91 7.28 36.08
C ALA A 132 -1.35 8.73 36.33
N MET A 133 -2.23 9.26 35.49
CA MET A 133 -2.77 10.62 35.56
C MET A 133 -4.18 10.66 36.15
N ALA A 134 -4.51 9.75 37.07
CA ALA A 134 -5.77 9.77 37.78
C ALA A 134 -5.99 11.14 38.46
N GLY A 135 -7.18 11.73 38.25
CA GLY A 135 -7.53 13.05 38.80
C GLY A 135 -7.03 14.26 37.99
N VAL A 136 -6.21 14.04 36.96
CA VAL A 136 -5.79 15.10 36.03
C VAL A 136 -6.92 15.41 35.03
N PRO A 137 -7.14 16.68 34.63
CA PRO A 137 -8.12 17.05 33.62
C PRO A 137 -8.03 16.23 32.33
N ALA A 138 -9.18 15.75 31.84
CA ALA A 138 -9.28 14.85 30.69
C ALA A 138 -8.63 15.39 29.40
N ALA A 139 -8.68 16.70 29.18
CA ALA A 139 -8.01 17.36 28.05
C ALA A 139 -6.50 17.13 28.05
N ILE A 140 -5.87 17.21 29.24
CA ILE A 140 -4.42 17.01 29.41
C ILE A 140 -4.09 15.54 29.20
N VAL A 141 -4.88 14.63 29.78
CA VAL A 141 -4.69 13.18 29.59
C VAL A 141 -4.74 12.81 28.12
N ALA A 142 -5.70 13.32 27.36
CA ALA A 142 -5.81 13.08 25.92
C ALA A 142 -4.61 13.61 25.14
N ALA A 143 -4.19 14.86 25.40
CA ALA A 143 -3.04 15.47 24.73
C ALA A 143 -1.75 14.70 25.02
N VAL A 144 -1.51 14.35 26.29
CA VAL A 144 -0.32 13.59 26.73
C VAL A 144 -0.35 12.18 26.15
N ALA A 145 -1.49 11.49 26.16
CA ALA A 145 -1.62 10.15 25.60
C ALA A 145 -1.29 10.12 24.10
N VAL A 146 -1.82 11.06 23.32
CA VAL A 146 -1.52 11.17 21.88
C VAL A 146 -0.07 11.56 21.63
N ALA A 147 0.47 12.53 22.36
CA ALA A 147 1.86 12.94 22.24
C ALA A 147 2.82 11.78 22.54
N ALA A 148 2.65 11.13 23.70
CA ALA A 148 3.46 10.01 24.13
C ALA A 148 3.36 8.82 23.17
N PHE A 149 2.15 8.46 22.73
CA PHE A 149 1.95 7.43 21.71
C PHE A 149 2.68 7.78 20.41
N ARG A 150 2.60 9.03 19.93
CA ARG A 150 3.26 9.43 18.68
C ARG A 150 4.78 9.42 18.80
N VAL A 151 5.33 9.89 19.93
CA VAL A 151 6.77 9.80 20.24
C VAL A 151 7.21 8.35 20.29
N LEU A 152 6.55 7.53 21.09
CA LEU A 152 6.90 6.11 21.23
C LEU A 152 6.75 5.37 19.90
N SER A 153 5.69 5.66 19.14
CA SER A 153 5.49 5.10 17.81
C SER A 153 6.59 5.51 16.83
N ALA A 154 7.15 6.71 16.94
CA ALA A 154 8.25 7.14 16.08
C ALA A 154 9.58 6.49 16.49
N LEU A 155 9.78 6.26 17.79
CA LEU A 155 10.97 5.60 18.32
C LEU A 155 10.99 4.10 17.99
N LEU A 156 9.86 3.41 18.18
CA LEU A 156 9.73 1.96 18.01
C LEU A 156 9.52 1.52 16.55
N PHE A 157 8.89 2.35 15.72
CA PHE A 157 8.52 1.98 14.34
C PHE A 157 9.14 2.94 13.32
N ARG A 158 10.45 2.84 13.17
CA ARG A 158 11.26 3.75 12.34
C ARG A 158 11.11 3.50 10.84
N ASP A 159 10.87 2.26 10.43
CA ASP A 159 10.85 1.92 9.01
C ASP A 159 9.59 2.44 8.32
N PRO A 160 9.67 3.27 7.26
CA PRO A 160 8.50 3.73 6.53
C PRO A 160 7.78 2.53 5.91
N GLN A 161 6.45 2.51 5.92
CA GLN A 161 5.67 1.48 5.22
C GLN A 161 5.22 1.92 3.84
N VAL A 162 5.17 3.24 3.66
CA VAL A 162 4.95 3.88 2.38
C VAL A 162 5.92 5.06 2.34
N SER A 163 6.65 5.21 1.24
CA SER A 163 7.49 6.36 0.98
C SER A 163 7.26 6.85 -0.45
N LEU A 164 7.14 8.17 -0.62
CA LEU A 164 7.18 8.75 -1.97
C LEU A 164 8.56 8.47 -2.55
N LEU A 165 8.60 7.76 -3.68
CA LEU A 165 9.83 7.35 -4.35
C LEU A 165 10.21 8.37 -5.41
N ALA A 166 9.22 8.82 -6.18
CA ALA A 166 9.42 9.77 -7.27
C ALA A 166 8.13 10.55 -7.56
N GLU A 167 8.28 11.77 -8.06
CA GLU A 167 7.16 12.62 -8.47
C GLU A 167 7.34 13.09 -9.91
N ARG A 168 6.28 12.94 -10.72
CA ARG A 168 6.22 13.33 -12.14
C ARG A 168 7.47 12.92 -12.93
N VAL A 169 7.90 11.68 -12.81
CA VAL A 169 9.05 11.14 -13.55
C VAL A 169 8.61 10.37 -14.80
N ASP A 170 9.49 10.29 -15.78
CA ASP A 170 9.29 9.46 -16.95
C ASP A 170 9.30 7.96 -16.57
N PRO A 171 8.38 7.12 -17.09
CA PRO A 171 8.36 5.68 -16.81
C PRO A 171 9.69 4.96 -17.06
N ALA A 172 10.49 5.40 -18.03
CA ALA A 172 11.79 4.78 -18.33
C ALA A 172 12.80 4.88 -17.17
N ARG A 173 12.59 5.81 -16.23
CA ARG A 173 13.42 5.93 -15.00
C ARG A 173 13.00 4.95 -13.90
N LEU A 174 11.82 4.34 -14.02
CA LEU A 174 11.28 3.38 -13.06
C LEU A 174 10.96 2.06 -13.80
N PRO A 175 11.95 1.34 -14.34
CA PRO A 175 11.72 0.15 -15.15
C PRO A 175 11.06 -1.00 -14.38
N PHE A 176 11.13 -0.97 -13.05
CA PHE A 176 10.43 -1.86 -12.12
C PHE A 176 8.94 -1.51 -11.92
N VAL A 177 8.40 -0.49 -12.56
CA VAL A 177 6.97 -0.14 -12.50
C VAL A 177 6.32 -0.49 -13.82
N VAL A 178 5.14 -1.11 -13.77
CA VAL A 178 4.31 -1.36 -14.95
C VAL A 178 3.30 -0.22 -15.09
N PRO A 179 3.49 0.77 -15.99
CA PRO A 179 2.74 2.02 -16.01
C PRO A 179 1.38 1.91 -16.74
N LEU A 180 0.73 0.76 -16.69
CA LEU A 180 -0.48 0.46 -17.45
C LEU A 180 -1.72 0.62 -16.55
N ALA A 181 -2.12 1.86 -16.30
CA ALA A 181 -3.32 2.17 -15.52
C ALA A 181 -4.62 1.90 -16.28
N ALA A 182 -5.73 1.70 -15.56
CA ALA A 182 -7.06 1.70 -16.16
C ALA A 182 -7.58 3.14 -16.33
N ARG A 183 -8.26 3.42 -17.45
CA ARG A 183 -8.92 4.72 -17.68
C ARG A 183 -10.35 4.78 -17.16
N THR A 184 -10.94 3.61 -16.93
CA THR A 184 -12.28 3.44 -16.40
C THR A 184 -12.24 3.31 -14.87
N ARG A 185 -13.39 3.52 -14.22
CA ARG A 185 -13.53 3.30 -12.76
C ARG A 185 -13.55 1.82 -12.38
N TYR A 186 -13.95 0.97 -13.32
CA TYR A 186 -14.05 -0.47 -13.15
C TYR A 186 -13.14 -1.17 -14.14
N VAL A 187 -12.15 -1.90 -13.65
CA VAL A 187 -11.12 -2.55 -14.47
C VAL A 187 -11.72 -3.76 -15.21
N GLY A 188 -12.26 -4.72 -14.45
CA GLY A 188 -12.96 -5.86 -15.01
C GLY A 188 -12.15 -6.74 -15.96
N THR A 189 -12.83 -7.69 -16.59
CA THR A 189 -12.25 -8.62 -17.58
C THR A 189 -12.06 -7.99 -18.96
N GLY A 190 -12.57 -6.77 -19.18
CA GLY A 190 -12.44 -6.00 -20.43
C GLY A 190 -11.18 -5.14 -20.54
N TYR A 191 -10.46 -4.93 -19.44
CA TYR A 191 -9.31 -4.01 -19.37
C TYR A 191 -8.27 -4.19 -20.49
N VAL A 192 -7.93 -5.43 -20.87
CA VAL A 192 -6.88 -5.68 -21.88
C VAL A 192 -7.34 -5.21 -23.27
N ALA A 193 -8.64 -5.31 -23.57
CA ALA A 193 -9.21 -4.80 -24.83
C ALA A 193 -9.19 -3.27 -24.86
N ASP A 194 -9.53 -2.62 -23.75
CA ASP A 194 -9.44 -1.15 -23.62
C ASP A 194 -8.00 -0.69 -23.79
N LEU A 195 -7.06 -1.37 -23.13
CA LEU A 195 -5.64 -1.09 -23.23
C LEU A 195 -5.11 -1.26 -24.66
N ALA A 196 -5.58 -2.28 -25.40
CA ALA A 196 -5.19 -2.47 -26.80
C ALA A 196 -5.59 -1.28 -27.68
N THR A 197 -6.76 -0.69 -27.43
CA THR A 197 -7.24 0.51 -28.13
C THR A 197 -6.32 1.70 -27.85
N GLU A 198 -5.90 1.89 -26.59
CA GLU A 198 -4.96 2.95 -26.19
C GLU A 198 -3.58 2.76 -26.83
N LEU A 199 -3.08 1.53 -26.82
CA LEU A 199 -1.79 1.18 -27.39
C LEU A 199 -1.81 1.08 -28.92
N ARG A 200 -2.98 1.19 -29.56
CA ARG A 200 -3.15 0.93 -31.00
C ARG A 200 -2.53 -0.41 -31.43
N GLY A 201 -2.78 -1.44 -30.62
CA GLY A 201 -2.28 -2.79 -30.84
C GLY A 201 -3.40 -3.77 -31.17
N ASP A 202 -3.03 -4.91 -31.73
CA ASP A 202 -3.96 -5.98 -32.08
C ASP A 202 -4.32 -6.78 -30.84
N TYR A 203 -5.59 -6.72 -30.44
CA TYR A 203 -6.12 -7.46 -29.30
C TYR A 203 -6.50 -8.89 -29.68
N ARG A 204 -6.05 -9.86 -28.88
CA ARG A 204 -6.47 -11.26 -28.99
C ARG A 204 -6.89 -11.83 -27.62
N PRO A 205 -8.18 -12.14 -27.42
CA PRO A 205 -8.64 -12.78 -26.19
C PRO A 205 -8.25 -14.27 -26.16
N ASP A 206 -8.10 -14.82 -24.94
CA ASP A 206 -7.91 -16.25 -24.67
C ASP A 206 -6.88 -16.90 -25.60
N THR A 207 -5.71 -16.27 -25.71
CA THR A 207 -4.68 -16.66 -26.67
C THR A 207 -4.16 -18.05 -26.30
N PRO A 208 -4.24 -19.05 -27.20
CA PRO A 208 -3.80 -20.40 -26.88
C PRO A 208 -2.26 -20.47 -26.88
N ASP A 209 -1.74 -21.40 -26.09
CA ASP A 209 -0.32 -21.77 -26.05
C ASP A 209 0.67 -20.65 -25.69
N VAL A 210 0.22 -19.69 -24.88
CA VAL A 210 1.05 -18.61 -24.35
C VAL A 210 1.26 -18.72 -22.84
N GLY A 211 2.35 -18.12 -22.37
CA GLY A 211 2.71 -17.96 -20.97
C GLY A 211 2.57 -16.54 -20.46
N ILE A 212 2.72 -16.40 -19.15
CA ILE A 212 2.83 -15.08 -18.49
C ILE A 212 4.16 -14.39 -18.80
N VAL A 213 5.19 -15.14 -19.14
CA VAL A 213 6.47 -14.64 -19.65
C VAL A 213 6.75 -15.22 -21.04
N ALA A 214 7.55 -14.53 -21.84
CA ALA A 214 7.93 -15.01 -23.17
C ALA A 214 8.99 -16.13 -23.08
N SER A 215 10.00 -15.93 -22.24
CA SER A 215 11.02 -16.93 -21.93
C SER A 215 11.52 -16.71 -20.50
N LEU A 216 11.77 -17.79 -19.77
CA LEU A 216 12.44 -17.73 -18.48
C LEU A 216 13.92 -17.34 -18.60
N ASP A 217 14.52 -17.44 -19.79
CA ASP A 217 15.91 -17.05 -20.03
C ASP A 217 16.15 -15.56 -19.74
N GLU A 218 15.12 -14.73 -19.88
CA GLU A 218 15.16 -13.30 -19.57
C GLU A 218 15.39 -13.02 -18.07
N LEU A 219 15.07 -13.99 -17.20
CA LEU A 219 15.21 -13.90 -15.75
C LEU A 219 16.62 -14.26 -15.25
N THR A 220 17.51 -14.70 -16.14
CA THR A 220 18.88 -15.10 -15.79
C THR A 220 19.61 -14.01 -14.99
N GLY A 221 20.26 -14.40 -13.91
CA GLY A 221 21.10 -13.54 -13.08
C GLY A 221 21.86 -14.31 -12.01
N PRO A 222 22.66 -13.65 -11.16
CA PRO A 222 23.50 -14.33 -10.18
C PRO A 222 22.74 -15.17 -9.13
N GLY A 223 21.44 -14.92 -8.93
CA GLY A 223 20.58 -15.69 -8.02
C GLY A 223 19.72 -16.76 -8.69
N PHE A 224 19.72 -16.83 -10.03
CA PHE A 224 18.83 -17.69 -10.78
C PHE A 224 19.39 -18.06 -12.16
N ASP A 225 19.56 -19.36 -12.38
CA ASP A 225 19.90 -19.96 -13.67
C ASP A 225 18.70 -20.76 -14.21
N PRO A 226 18.05 -20.32 -15.30
CA PRO A 226 16.93 -21.00 -15.92
C PRO A 226 17.23 -22.44 -16.37
N ALA A 227 18.50 -22.77 -16.66
CA ALA A 227 18.88 -24.12 -17.09
C ALA A 227 18.70 -25.17 -15.98
N GLY A 228 18.71 -24.76 -14.71
CA GLY A 228 18.50 -25.63 -13.56
C GLY A 228 17.03 -25.84 -13.17
N VAL A 229 16.08 -25.23 -13.90
CA VAL A 229 14.65 -25.27 -13.58
C VAL A 229 14.03 -26.57 -14.10
N ASP A 230 13.15 -27.16 -13.31
CA ASP A 230 12.34 -28.32 -13.69
C ASP A 230 11.54 -27.98 -14.96
N PRO A 231 11.58 -28.83 -16.02
CA PRO A 231 10.88 -28.56 -17.27
C PRO A 231 9.38 -28.27 -17.12
N LEU A 232 8.72 -28.85 -16.11
CA LEU A 232 7.30 -28.60 -15.85
C LEU A 232 7.06 -27.21 -15.25
N VAL A 233 7.97 -26.73 -14.39
CA VAL A 233 7.95 -25.35 -13.88
C VAL A 233 8.22 -24.39 -15.03
N ARG A 234 9.19 -24.70 -15.89
CA ARG A 234 9.50 -23.88 -17.07
C ARG A 234 8.30 -23.74 -17.99
N GLU A 235 7.70 -24.88 -18.35
CA GLU A 235 6.51 -24.92 -19.20
C GLU A 235 5.35 -24.12 -18.61
N PHE A 236 5.15 -24.13 -17.29
CA PHE A 236 4.08 -23.35 -16.68
C PHE A 236 4.25 -21.83 -16.86
N TYR A 237 5.47 -21.31 -16.76
CA TYR A 237 5.72 -19.88 -16.95
C TYR A 237 5.64 -19.46 -18.42
N GLU A 238 6.17 -20.28 -19.33
CA GLU A 238 6.24 -20.00 -20.77
C GLU A 238 4.96 -20.39 -21.54
N HIS A 239 4.14 -21.30 -20.99
CA HIS A 239 2.90 -21.82 -21.58
C HIS A 239 1.77 -21.98 -20.54
N THR A 240 1.60 -21.00 -19.66
CA THR A 240 0.59 -20.97 -18.58
C THR A 240 -0.82 -21.36 -19.03
N THR A 241 -1.21 -21.01 -20.26
CA THR A 241 -2.53 -21.35 -20.80
C THR A 241 -2.79 -22.85 -20.97
N ARG A 242 -1.75 -23.69 -20.96
CA ARG A 242 -1.83 -25.16 -20.92
C ARG A 242 -2.28 -25.72 -19.57
N PHE A 243 -2.33 -24.90 -18.52
CA PHE A 243 -2.63 -25.34 -17.16
C PHE A 243 -3.97 -24.80 -16.65
N THR A 244 -4.62 -25.60 -15.82
CA THR A 244 -5.73 -25.20 -14.94
C THR A 244 -5.20 -25.05 -13.52
N LEU A 245 -5.71 -24.05 -12.79
CA LEU A 245 -5.22 -23.68 -11.46
C LEU A 245 -6.35 -23.79 -10.44
N ASP A 246 -6.14 -24.62 -9.42
CA ASP A 246 -6.97 -24.66 -8.23
C ASP A 246 -6.29 -23.85 -7.11
N ILE A 247 -7.07 -23.01 -6.42
CA ILE A 247 -6.56 -22.05 -5.43
C ILE A 247 -7.21 -22.31 -4.07
N GLU A 248 -6.43 -22.72 -3.09
CA GLU A 248 -6.86 -22.84 -1.69
C GLU A 248 -6.33 -21.65 -0.86
N PRO A 249 -7.17 -20.64 -0.55
CA PRO A 249 -6.75 -19.50 0.25
C PRO A 249 -6.75 -19.81 1.75
N ARG A 250 -5.61 -19.57 2.42
CA ARG A 250 -5.46 -19.66 3.87
C ARG A 250 -5.24 -18.29 4.49
N TRP A 251 -6.36 -17.69 4.91
CA TRP A 251 -6.38 -16.41 5.62
C TRP A 251 -6.10 -16.58 7.11
N ARG A 252 -5.28 -15.69 7.67
CA ARG A 252 -5.20 -15.53 9.13
C ARG A 252 -6.51 -14.94 9.67
N THR A 253 -6.96 -15.44 10.81
CA THR A 253 -8.26 -15.07 11.41
C THR A 253 -8.37 -13.59 11.74
N TRP A 254 -7.28 -12.95 12.17
CA TRP A 254 -7.27 -11.53 12.55
C TRP A 254 -7.53 -10.56 11.37
N VAL A 255 -7.28 -10.98 10.11
CA VAL A 255 -7.46 -10.13 8.92
C VAL A 255 -8.87 -10.20 8.33
N ARG A 256 -9.58 -11.30 8.59
CA ARG A 256 -10.90 -11.56 8.00
C ARG A 256 -11.89 -10.38 8.09
N PRO A 257 -12.13 -9.74 9.25
CA PRO A 257 -13.10 -8.64 9.34
C PRO A 257 -12.69 -7.42 8.51
N GLY A 258 -11.41 -7.02 8.57
CA GLY A 258 -10.90 -5.89 7.79
C GLY A 258 -10.93 -6.15 6.28
N TYR A 259 -10.63 -7.38 5.87
CA TYR A 259 -10.68 -7.76 4.47
C TYR A 259 -12.12 -7.80 3.91
N LEU A 260 -13.13 -8.19 4.70
CA LEU A 260 -14.53 -8.10 4.26
C LEU A 260 -14.95 -6.65 3.96
N LEU A 261 -14.49 -5.70 4.77
CA LEU A 261 -14.72 -4.28 4.54
C LEU A 261 -14.01 -3.80 3.28
N TYR A 262 -12.71 -4.11 3.15
CA TYR A 262 -11.92 -3.80 1.95
C TYR A 262 -12.56 -4.39 0.69
N ARG A 263 -12.99 -5.65 0.75
CA ARG A 263 -13.58 -6.37 -0.38
C ARG A 263 -14.83 -5.66 -0.91
N ASN A 264 -15.73 -5.26 -0.02
CA ASN A 264 -17.01 -4.67 -0.40
C ASN A 264 -16.90 -3.19 -0.77
N LEU A 265 -16.00 -2.44 -0.12
CA LEU A 265 -15.87 -0.99 -0.35
C LEU A 265 -14.84 -0.63 -1.43
N VAL A 266 -13.87 -1.50 -1.70
CA VAL A 266 -12.73 -1.21 -2.57
C VAL A 266 -12.61 -2.26 -3.68
N ALA A 267 -12.39 -3.53 -3.34
CA ALA A 267 -12.05 -4.55 -4.35
C ALA A 267 -13.15 -4.77 -5.40
N ARG A 268 -14.40 -4.98 -4.95
CA ARG A 268 -15.55 -5.21 -5.84
C ARG A 268 -15.91 -3.99 -6.69
N PRO A 269 -16.05 -2.77 -6.13
CA PRO A 269 -16.31 -1.59 -6.94
C PRO A 269 -15.22 -1.28 -7.97
N LEU A 270 -13.95 -1.64 -7.70
CA LEU A 270 -12.84 -1.46 -8.62
C LEU A 270 -12.73 -2.58 -9.68
N GLY A 271 -13.25 -3.77 -9.39
CA GLY A 271 -13.04 -4.96 -10.22
C GLY A 271 -11.60 -5.49 -10.17
N GLN A 272 -10.94 -5.36 -9.01
CA GLN A 272 -9.57 -5.82 -8.76
C GLN A 272 -9.37 -6.38 -7.36
N ALA A 273 -8.39 -7.28 -7.20
CA ALA A 273 -7.93 -7.82 -5.92
C ALA A 273 -9.04 -8.45 -5.04
N ASN A 274 -10.05 -9.06 -5.66
CA ASN A 274 -11.17 -9.74 -5.01
C ASN A 274 -10.85 -11.21 -4.75
N VAL A 275 -9.81 -11.47 -3.95
CA VAL A 275 -9.35 -12.83 -3.62
C VAL A 275 -10.42 -13.59 -2.80
N PRO A 276 -10.71 -14.87 -3.11
CA PRO A 276 -11.71 -15.66 -2.39
C PRO A 276 -11.40 -15.82 -0.90
N MET A 277 -12.44 -15.79 -0.05
CA MET A 277 -12.30 -15.96 1.40
C MET A 277 -12.67 -17.34 1.92
N ASN A 278 -13.57 -18.03 1.20
CA ASN A 278 -14.22 -19.22 1.70
C ASN A 278 -14.05 -20.39 0.72
N GLN A 279 -13.99 -21.61 1.26
CA GLN A 279 -13.93 -22.84 0.46
C GLN A 279 -15.08 -22.95 -0.54
N ARG A 280 -16.27 -22.42 -0.21
CA ARG A 280 -17.42 -22.37 -1.14
C ARG A 280 -17.16 -21.50 -2.38
N GLU A 281 -16.38 -20.43 -2.25
CA GLU A 281 -15.99 -19.58 -3.39
C GLU A 281 -14.88 -20.24 -4.21
N THR A 282 -13.95 -20.94 -3.55
CA THR A 282 -12.97 -21.81 -4.22
C THR A 282 -13.66 -22.91 -5.04
N GLN A 283 -14.76 -23.47 -4.55
CA GLN A 283 -15.54 -24.50 -5.24
C GLN A 283 -16.31 -24.01 -6.47
N ARG A 284 -16.45 -22.68 -6.67
CA ARG A 284 -17.11 -22.12 -7.87
C ARG A 284 -16.27 -22.28 -9.15
N GLY A 285 -15.00 -22.65 -9.01
CA GLY A 285 -14.07 -22.73 -10.12
C GLY A 285 -13.56 -21.35 -10.56
N VAL A 286 -12.31 -21.30 -11.00
CA VAL A 286 -11.68 -20.08 -11.50
C VAL A 286 -11.45 -20.23 -13.00
N ARG A 287 -12.01 -19.32 -13.80
CA ARG A 287 -11.64 -19.22 -15.21
C ARG A 287 -10.36 -18.40 -15.29
N SER A 288 -9.33 -19.00 -15.88
CA SER A 288 -8.02 -18.39 -16.09
C SER A 288 -7.75 -18.32 -17.59
N ARG A 289 -7.55 -17.10 -18.11
CA ARG A 289 -7.19 -16.86 -19.51
C ARG A 289 -6.11 -15.78 -19.64
N ILE A 290 -5.36 -15.83 -20.73
CA ILE A 290 -4.39 -14.78 -21.07
C ILE A 290 -4.88 -14.08 -22.33
N ASP A 291 -5.13 -12.79 -22.20
CA ASP A 291 -5.45 -11.92 -23.31
C ASP A 291 -4.16 -11.19 -23.72
N THR A 292 -3.90 -11.07 -25.02
CA THR A 292 -2.66 -10.49 -25.54
C THR A 292 -2.93 -9.23 -26.36
N VAL A 293 -1.98 -8.31 -26.31
CA VAL A 293 -1.90 -7.18 -27.26
C VAL A 293 -0.60 -7.34 -28.04
N SER A 294 -0.69 -7.29 -29.35
CA SER A 294 0.45 -7.38 -30.25
C SER A 294 0.65 -6.08 -31.02
N ARG A 295 1.90 -5.79 -31.38
CA ARG A 295 2.25 -4.74 -32.34
C ARG A 295 3.25 -5.32 -33.32
N ASP A 296 3.02 -5.14 -34.62
CA ASP A 296 3.87 -5.66 -35.69
C ASP A 296 4.12 -7.18 -35.57
N GLY A 297 3.08 -7.93 -35.19
CA GLY A 297 3.14 -9.39 -34.99
C GLY A 297 3.82 -9.86 -33.71
N THR A 298 4.36 -8.95 -32.88
CA THR A 298 5.03 -9.29 -31.61
C THR A 298 4.13 -8.99 -30.42
N ILE A 299 3.98 -9.95 -29.49
CA ILE A 299 3.20 -9.76 -28.26
C ILE A 299 3.92 -8.79 -27.32
N THR A 300 3.35 -7.60 -27.14
CA THR A 300 3.87 -6.54 -26.27
C THR A 300 3.24 -6.57 -24.88
N VAL A 301 2.00 -7.06 -24.75
CA VAL A 301 1.29 -7.16 -23.47
C VAL A 301 0.70 -8.55 -23.29
N ARG A 302 0.88 -9.10 -22.09
CA ARG A 302 0.26 -10.34 -21.62
C ARG A 302 -0.57 -10.04 -20.38
N GLY A 303 -1.89 -9.94 -20.57
CA GLY A 303 -2.84 -9.72 -19.48
C GLY A 303 -3.38 -11.05 -18.97
N TRP A 304 -2.98 -11.46 -17.76
CA TRP A 304 -3.54 -12.63 -17.11
C TRP A 304 -4.79 -12.26 -16.33
N ILE A 305 -5.93 -12.76 -16.80
CA ILE A 305 -7.25 -12.48 -16.24
C ILE A 305 -7.75 -13.72 -15.50
N ARG A 306 -8.19 -13.51 -14.26
CA ARG A 306 -8.89 -14.54 -13.48
C ARG A 306 -10.27 -14.02 -13.06
N SER A 307 -11.30 -14.81 -13.33
CA SER A 307 -12.68 -14.53 -12.95
C SER A 307 -13.34 -15.78 -12.35
N PHE A 308 -14.41 -15.59 -11.60
CA PHE A 308 -15.24 -16.71 -11.14
C PHE A 308 -15.94 -17.36 -12.34
N ALA A 309 -15.87 -18.70 -12.45
CA ALA A 309 -16.33 -19.40 -13.65
C ALA A 309 -17.84 -19.30 -13.89
N ASP A 310 -18.63 -19.09 -12.85
CA ASP A 310 -20.10 -19.01 -12.89
C ASP A 310 -20.65 -17.63 -13.28
N THR A 311 -19.95 -16.56 -12.90
CA THR A 311 -20.44 -15.18 -12.94
C THR A 311 -19.59 -14.24 -13.79
N ASP A 312 -18.39 -14.67 -14.19
CA ASP A 312 -17.33 -13.84 -14.77
C ASP A 312 -16.95 -12.62 -13.89
N GLU A 313 -17.34 -12.59 -12.61
CA GLU A 313 -16.89 -11.56 -11.66
C GLU A 313 -15.35 -11.63 -11.56
N PRO A 314 -14.63 -10.53 -11.82
CA PRO A 314 -13.17 -10.53 -11.84
C PRO A 314 -12.62 -10.76 -10.43
N ILE A 315 -11.64 -11.65 -10.34
CA ILE A 315 -10.82 -11.84 -9.15
C ILE A 315 -9.67 -10.85 -9.20
N TYR A 316 -8.88 -10.87 -10.28
CA TYR A 316 -7.89 -9.84 -10.61
C TYR A 316 -7.44 -9.95 -12.07
N VAL A 317 -6.75 -8.90 -12.52
CA VAL A 317 -6.11 -8.79 -13.83
C VAL A 317 -4.70 -8.32 -13.57
N GLY A 318 -3.72 -9.06 -14.06
CA GLY A 318 -2.30 -8.70 -13.92
C GLY A 318 -1.64 -8.63 -15.29
N VAL A 319 -0.93 -7.55 -15.57
CA VAL A 319 -0.07 -7.46 -16.75
C VAL A 319 1.34 -7.86 -16.36
N TYR A 320 1.79 -8.98 -16.92
CA TYR A 320 3.13 -9.52 -16.64
C TYR A 320 4.12 -8.96 -17.65
N THR A 321 5.25 -8.48 -17.13
CA THR A 321 6.40 -8.09 -17.91
C THR A 321 7.68 -8.59 -17.25
N THR A 322 8.70 -8.70 -18.06
CA THR A 322 10.06 -9.04 -17.68
C THR A 322 10.95 -7.88 -18.08
N TYR A 323 11.94 -7.58 -17.27
CA TYR A 323 12.95 -6.60 -17.65
C TYR A 323 14.29 -6.93 -16.99
N ARG A 324 15.36 -6.34 -17.52
CA ARG A 324 16.71 -6.57 -17.04
C ARG A 324 17.32 -5.28 -16.50
N HIS A 325 18.04 -5.40 -15.39
CA HIS A 325 18.78 -4.31 -14.77
C HIS A 325 20.02 -4.88 -14.07
N ASP A 326 21.18 -4.27 -14.30
CA ASP A 326 22.48 -4.67 -13.72
C ASP A 326 22.78 -6.17 -13.83
N GLY A 327 22.57 -6.73 -15.03
CA GLY A 327 22.86 -8.13 -15.35
C GLY A 327 21.86 -9.14 -14.75
N ARG A 328 20.78 -8.68 -14.11
CA ARG A 328 19.72 -9.50 -13.51
C ARG A 328 18.41 -9.32 -14.24
N GLY A 329 17.62 -10.38 -14.33
CA GLY A 329 16.24 -10.29 -14.78
C GLY A 329 15.26 -10.24 -13.61
N TYR A 330 14.13 -9.58 -13.82
CA TYR A 330 13.05 -9.43 -12.85
C TYR A 330 11.70 -9.70 -13.53
N VAL A 331 10.74 -10.18 -12.75
CA VAL A 331 9.33 -10.24 -13.16
C VAL A 331 8.60 -9.09 -12.50
N SER A 332 7.91 -8.27 -13.27
CA SER A 332 7.02 -7.23 -12.76
C SER A 332 5.58 -7.51 -13.17
N VAL A 333 4.65 -7.35 -12.24
CA VAL A 333 3.22 -7.55 -12.47
C VAL A 333 2.49 -6.26 -12.13
N GLY A 334 1.90 -5.64 -13.14
CA GLY A 334 1.05 -4.47 -12.98
C GLY A 334 -0.40 -4.88 -12.73
N PHE A 335 -0.94 -4.48 -11.58
CA PHE A 335 -2.36 -4.54 -11.26
C PHE A 335 -2.98 -3.17 -11.55
N PRO A 336 -3.67 -3.01 -12.70
CA PRO A 336 -4.24 -1.73 -13.11
C PRO A 336 -5.29 -1.26 -12.10
N LEU A 337 -5.29 0.04 -11.83
CA LEU A 337 -6.28 0.75 -11.01
C LEU A 337 -6.75 1.98 -11.80
N PRO A 338 -7.88 2.61 -11.43
CA PRO A 338 -8.30 3.86 -12.07
C PRO A 338 -7.22 4.94 -11.93
N GLN A 339 -6.63 5.36 -13.06
CA GLN A 339 -5.53 6.34 -13.16
C GLN A 339 -4.26 5.97 -12.38
N ALA A 340 -4.13 4.71 -11.96
CA ALA A 340 -3.00 4.23 -11.20
C ALA A 340 -2.63 2.79 -11.58
N SER A 341 -1.46 2.35 -11.17
CA SER A 341 -1.04 0.96 -11.26
C SER A 341 -0.40 0.57 -9.94
N PHE A 342 -0.84 -0.56 -9.38
CA PHE A 342 -0.14 -1.21 -8.28
C PHE A 342 0.77 -2.27 -8.89
N THR A 343 2.08 -2.06 -8.85
CA THR A 343 3.07 -2.99 -9.42
C THR A 343 3.71 -3.81 -8.32
N ALA A 344 3.85 -5.11 -8.53
CA ALA A 344 4.73 -5.98 -7.76
C ALA A 344 5.91 -6.42 -8.62
N THR A 345 7.12 -6.15 -8.15
CA THR A 345 8.37 -6.50 -8.84
C THR A 345 9.13 -7.50 -8.00
N LEU A 346 9.46 -8.63 -8.62
CA LEU A 346 9.93 -9.83 -7.94
C LEU A 346 11.31 -10.23 -8.44
N GLU A 347 12.18 -10.54 -7.49
CA GLU A 347 13.47 -11.16 -7.72
C GLU A 347 13.29 -12.67 -7.91
N PRO A 348 13.78 -13.25 -9.02
CA PRO A 348 13.84 -14.69 -9.21
C PRO A 348 15.00 -15.30 -8.42
N GLN A 349 14.73 -16.40 -7.72
CA GLN A 349 15.68 -17.17 -6.95
C GLN A 349 15.51 -18.65 -7.25
N ALA A 350 16.63 -19.35 -7.45
CA ALA A 350 16.62 -20.80 -7.64
C ALA A 350 16.18 -21.52 -6.36
N ARG A 351 15.32 -22.51 -6.50
CA ARG A 351 14.88 -23.39 -5.40
C ARG A 351 15.51 -24.77 -5.55
N PRO A 352 16.01 -25.39 -4.47
CA PRO A 352 16.40 -26.80 -4.49
C PRO A 352 15.29 -27.69 -5.07
N GLY A 353 15.67 -28.62 -5.94
CA GLY A 353 14.73 -29.48 -6.67
C GLY A 353 14.17 -28.86 -7.96
N GLY A 354 14.79 -27.80 -8.51
CA GLY A 354 14.42 -27.22 -9.79
C GLY A 354 13.21 -26.30 -9.77
N GLY A 355 12.76 -25.86 -8.59
CA GLY A 355 11.69 -24.87 -8.48
C GLY A 355 12.18 -23.43 -8.68
N LEU A 356 11.22 -22.50 -8.64
CA LEU A 356 11.44 -21.06 -8.78
C LEU A 356 10.75 -20.32 -7.65
N ILE A 357 11.51 -19.50 -6.91
CA ILE A 357 10.96 -18.54 -5.95
C ILE A 357 10.99 -17.16 -6.59
N LEU A 358 9.85 -16.47 -6.63
CA LEU A 358 9.75 -15.05 -6.95
C LEU A 358 9.44 -14.30 -5.66
N THR A 359 10.34 -13.40 -5.23
CA THR A 359 10.16 -12.67 -3.96
C THR A 359 10.26 -11.16 -4.13
N SER A 360 9.40 -10.43 -3.45
CA SER A 360 9.52 -8.97 -3.30
C SER A 360 10.42 -8.60 -2.11
N ARG A 361 10.89 -9.58 -1.32
CA ARG A 361 11.71 -9.35 -0.11
C ARG A 361 13.18 -9.45 -0.47
N SER A 362 13.69 -8.40 -1.06
CA SER A 362 15.08 -8.32 -1.48
C SER A 362 15.85 -7.23 -0.74
N LYS A 363 17.18 -7.34 -0.77
CA LYS A 363 18.09 -6.23 -0.41
C LYS A 363 18.40 -5.33 -1.62
N LEU A 364 17.99 -5.75 -2.81
CA LEU A 364 18.09 -4.98 -4.04
C LEU A 364 17.06 -3.83 -4.02
N ASP A 365 17.29 -2.81 -4.84
CA ASP A 365 16.45 -1.61 -4.93
C ASP A 365 15.26 -1.76 -5.87
N GLN A 366 15.27 -2.78 -6.73
CA GLN A 366 14.23 -3.07 -7.73
C GLN A 366 13.02 -3.85 -7.19
N PRO A 367 13.19 -4.93 -6.39
CA PRO A 367 12.06 -5.75 -5.96
C PRO A 367 11.25 -5.08 -4.86
N GLY A 368 9.93 -5.13 -4.98
CA GLY A 368 9.04 -4.45 -4.05
C GLY A 368 7.65 -4.22 -4.63
N HIS A 369 6.84 -3.45 -3.89
CA HIS A 369 5.51 -3.05 -4.30
C HIS A 369 5.44 -1.54 -4.49
N TYR A 370 4.80 -1.11 -5.56
CA TYR A 370 4.78 0.29 -5.97
C TYR A 370 3.36 0.70 -6.34
N LEU A 371 2.85 1.76 -5.71
CA LEU A 371 1.62 2.41 -6.13
C LEU A 371 1.98 3.64 -6.96
N SER A 372 1.67 3.62 -8.25
CA SER A 372 2.03 4.67 -9.19
C SER A 372 0.79 5.32 -9.78
N LEU A 373 0.61 6.61 -9.54
CA LEU A 373 -0.34 7.44 -10.26
C LEU A 373 0.23 7.73 -11.64
N VAL A 374 -0.59 7.57 -12.69
CA VAL A 374 -0.20 7.81 -14.08
C VAL A 374 -0.90 9.07 -14.56
N ASP A 375 -0.14 10.13 -14.83
CA ASP A 375 -0.69 11.39 -15.35
C ASP A 375 -1.36 11.13 -16.71
N PRO A 376 -2.66 11.43 -16.88
CA PRO A 376 -3.38 11.11 -18.10
C PRO A 376 -2.95 11.94 -19.32
N ARG A 377 -2.22 13.04 -19.12
CA ARG A 377 -1.81 13.95 -20.21
C ARG A 377 -0.46 13.56 -20.81
N ASP A 378 0.52 13.30 -19.95
CA ASP A 378 1.91 13.09 -20.36
C ASP A 378 2.47 11.72 -19.95
N GLY A 379 1.68 10.87 -19.26
CA GLY A 379 2.07 9.52 -18.86
C GLY A 379 3.11 9.47 -17.74
N ARG A 380 3.47 10.62 -17.15
CA ARG A 380 4.45 10.67 -16.07
C ARG A 380 3.92 10.02 -14.79
N LEU A 381 4.85 9.45 -14.03
CA LEU A 381 4.56 8.69 -12.83
C LEU A 381 4.83 9.51 -11.58
N THR A 382 3.88 9.47 -10.66
CA THR A 382 4.12 9.78 -9.24
C THR A 382 3.98 8.50 -8.46
N THR A 383 5.09 8.00 -7.93
CA THR A 383 5.22 6.63 -7.42
C THR A 383 5.55 6.63 -5.94
N ALA A 384 4.81 5.83 -5.19
CA ALA A 384 5.10 5.50 -3.80
C ALA A 384 5.53 4.03 -3.68
N ALA A 385 6.64 3.78 -2.99
CA ALA A 385 7.04 2.44 -2.59
C ALA A 385 6.23 2.01 -1.36
N VAL A 386 5.69 0.79 -1.38
CA VAL A 386 4.80 0.21 -0.36
C VAL A 386 5.55 -0.88 0.41
N HIS A 387 6.58 -0.48 1.15
CA HIS A 387 7.44 -1.36 1.97
C HIS A 387 6.67 -2.24 2.96
N GLY A 388 5.49 -1.77 3.39
CA GLY A 388 4.63 -2.52 4.28
C GLY A 388 3.98 -3.74 3.64
N PHE A 389 4.08 -3.95 2.33
CA PHE A 389 3.52 -5.09 1.64
C PHE A 389 4.63 -5.94 1.02
N ALA A 390 4.57 -7.25 1.21
CA ALA A 390 5.56 -8.16 0.69
C ALA A 390 4.93 -9.48 0.28
N GLU A 391 5.52 -10.11 -0.73
CA GLU A 391 5.08 -11.40 -1.23
C GLU A 391 6.27 -12.32 -1.56
N ASP A 392 6.02 -13.62 -1.40
CA ASP A 392 6.89 -14.70 -1.85
C ASP A 392 6.01 -15.70 -2.61
N LEU A 393 6.35 -16.00 -3.87
CA LEU A 393 5.74 -17.04 -4.67
C LEU A 393 6.76 -18.16 -4.89
N ASP A 394 6.54 -19.30 -4.23
CA ASP A 394 7.35 -20.51 -4.37
C ASP A 394 6.65 -21.50 -5.30
N VAL A 395 7.18 -21.74 -6.49
CA VAL A 395 6.67 -22.70 -7.49
C VAL A 395 7.60 -23.90 -7.57
N TYR A 396 7.06 -25.10 -7.44
CA TYR A 396 7.86 -26.33 -7.40
C TYR A 396 7.07 -27.55 -7.86
N THR A 397 7.79 -28.63 -8.17
CA THR A 397 7.21 -29.94 -8.41
C THR A 397 7.21 -30.79 -7.14
N GLN A 398 6.12 -31.50 -6.90
CA GLN A 398 5.99 -32.47 -5.82
C GLN A 398 5.20 -33.68 -6.35
N ASP A 399 5.77 -34.87 -6.23
CA ASP A 399 5.17 -36.13 -6.73
C ASP A 399 4.77 -36.05 -8.21
N GLY A 400 5.59 -35.38 -9.03
CA GLY A 400 5.33 -35.16 -10.46
C GLY A 400 4.21 -34.15 -10.77
N GLN A 401 3.66 -33.47 -9.76
CA GLN A 401 2.62 -32.45 -9.91
C GLN A 401 3.18 -31.06 -9.61
N LEU A 402 2.69 -30.06 -10.34
CA LEU A 402 3.10 -28.67 -10.14
C LEU A 402 2.29 -28.05 -8.99
N ARG A 403 2.99 -27.47 -8.03
CA ARG A 403 2.43 -26.79 -6.86
C ARG A 403 3.03 -25.40 -6.72
N ALA A 404 2.29 -24.50 -6.10
CA ALA A 404 2.85 -23.24 -5.66
C ALA A 404 2.30 -22.80 -4.32
N GLU A 405 3.12 -22.09 -3.57
CA GLU A 405 2.71 -21.37 -2.37
C GLU A 405 3.00 -19.89 -2.55
N HIS A 406 1.97 -19.07 -2.42
CA HIS A 406 2.09 -17.62 -2.54
C HIS A 406 1.74 -16.99 -1.20
N ALA A 407 2.76 -16.57 -0.47
CA ALA A 407 2.65 -16.02 0.86
C ALA A 407 2.69 -14.49 0.81
N PHE A 408 1.67 -13.85 1.38
CA PHE A 408 1.57 -12.40 1.50
C PHE A 408 1.74 -11.94 2.95
N ARG A 409 2.42 -10.81 3.09
CA ARG A 409 2.71 -10.18 4.37
C ARG A 409 2.30 -8.72 4.32
N VAL A 410 1.80 -8.23 5.44
CA VAL A 410 1.50 -6.82 5.64
C VAL A 410 2.14 -6.37 6.96
N PHE A 411 2.93 -5.32 6.92
CA PHE A 411 3.71 -4.79 8.04
C PHE A 411 4.60 -5.86 8.71
N GLY A 412 5.17 -6.76 7.89
CA GLY A 412 5.98 -7.91 8.34
C GLY A 412 5.18 -9.13 8.82
N LEU A 413 3.86 -9.00 9.00
CA LEU A 413 3.01 -10.07 9.51
C LEU A 413 2.41 -10.87 8.34
N PRO A 414 2.55 -12.21 8.32
CA PRO A 414 1.87 -13.03 7.32
C PRO A 414 0.36 -12.94 7.52
N PHE A 415 -0.40 -12.70 6.46
CA PHE A 415 -1.87 -12.60 6.54
C PHE A 415 -2.62 -13.55 5.62
N LEU A 416 -2.02 -13.93 4.50
CA LEU A 416 -2.61 -14.80 3.50
C LEU A 416 -1.54 -15.71 2.91
N VAL A 417 -1.86 -16.98 2.74
CA VAL A 417 -1.10 -17.91 1.90
C VAL A 417 -2.08 -18.53 0.91
N LEU A 418 -1.74 -18.50 -0.38
CA LEU A 418 -2.49 -19.19 -1.43
C LEU A 418 -1.74 -20.45 -1.80
N HIS A 419 -2.37 -21.60 -1.62
CA HIS A 419 -1.83 -22.87 -2.11
C HIS A 419 -2.44 -23.16 -3.47
N TYR A 420 -1.58 -23.35 -4.46
CA TYR A 420 -1.97 -23.66 -5.83
C TYR A 420 -1.68 -25.12 -6.15
N ARG A 421 -2.64 -25.74 -6.84
CA ARG A 421 -2.43 -26.98 -7.58
C ARG A 421 -2.62 -26.66 -9.07
N MET A 422 -1.62 -27.01 -9.86
CA MET A 422 -1.60 -26.74 -11.29
C MET A 422 -1.63 -28.05 -12.05
N HIS A 423 -2.67 -28.22 -12.87
CA HIS A 423 -2.90 -29.42 -13.65
C HIS A 423 -2.81 -29.09 -15.14
N ARG A 424 -2.05 -29.86 -15.92
CA ARG A 424 -2.10 -29.74 -17.38
C ARG A 424 -3.53 -30.01 -17.86
N LYS A 425 -4.03 -29.15 -18.73
CA LYS A 425 -5.30 -29.37 -19.43
C LYS A 425 -5.14 -30.61 -20.32
N PRO A 426 -6.19 -31.42 -20.50
CA PRO A 426 -6.18 -32.48 -21.50
C PRO A 426 -5.80 -31.89 -22.86
N SER A 427 -4.92 -32.56 -23.60
CA SER A 427 -4.65 -32.21 -24.99
C SER A 427 -5.97 -32.23 -25.76
N ARG A 428 -6.35 -31.10 -26.35
CA ARG A 428 -7.52 -30.98 -27.22
C ARG A 428 -7.27 -31.62 -28.57
#